data_AF-A0AAX2ZEB6-F1
#
_entry.id   AF-A0AAX2ZEB6-F1
#
_cell.length_a   1.000
_cell.length_b   1.000
_cell.length_c   1.000
_cell.angle_alpha   90.00
_cell.angle_beta   90.00
_cell.angle_gamma   90.00
#
_symmetry.space_group_name_H-M   'P 1'
#
loop_
_entity.id
_entity.type
_entity.pdbx_description
1 polymer ?
#
loop_
_entity_poly.entity_id
_entity_poly.type
_entity_poly.pdbx_seq_one_letter_code
_entity_poly.pdbx_strand_id
1 'polypeptide(L)' 'MKEVCADLTVYFQEPYWVGEYKRISEEKIETSKVFFDYEPLIHQVYNYYLKNWNKLNFTISYE' A
#
# COMPACT_ATOMS: atom_id res chain seq x y z
N MET A 1 -6.32 23.70 4.77
CA MET A 1 -6.13 22.50 3.94
C MET A 1 -6.09 21.33 4.90
N LYS A 2 -6.97 20.34 4.73
CA LYS A 2 -6.95 19.13 5.55
C LYS A 2 -5.77 18.27 5.08
N GLU A 3 -4.97 17.79 6.01
CA GLU A 3 -3.76 17.03 5.71
C GLU A 3 -4.18 15.62 5.30
N VAL A 4 -3.82 15.23 4.07
CA VAL A 4 -4.02 13.87 3.57
C VAL A 4 -2.63 13.26 3.51
N CYS A 5 -2.40 12.23 4.34
CA CYS A 5 -1.12 11.53 4.38
C CYS A 5 -1.25 10.20 3.63
N ALA A 6 -0.22 9.84 2.86
CA ALA A 6 -0.14 8.57 2.18
C ALA A 6 1.27 8.01 2.27
N ASP A 7 1.38 6.79 2.78
CA ASP A 7 2.62 6.07 2.99
C ASP A 7 2.59 4.76 2.22
N LEU A 8 3.72 4.42 1.63
CA LEU A 8 3.97 3.12 1.02
C LEU A 8 5.12 2.45 1.78
N THR A 9 4.80 1.39 2.50
CA THR A 9 5.78 0.62 3.25
C THR A 9 5.94 -0.76 2.62
N VAL A 10 7.19 -1.21 2.49
CA VAL A 10 7.50 -2.57 2.03
C VAL A 10 8.22 -3.30 3.16
N TYR A 11 7.70 -4.45 3.55
CA TYR A 11 8.26 -5.28 4.61
C TYR A 11 8.10 -6.76 4.30
N PHE A 12 8.92 -7.59 4.94
CA PHE A 12 8.80 -9.04 4.85
C PHE A 12 7.85 -9.57 5.92
N GLN A 13 6.86 -10.36 5.52
CA GLN A 13 5.95 -11.10 6.39
C GLN A 13 5.83 -12.53 5.86
N GLU A 14 6.43 -13.48 6.56
CA GLU A 14 6.57 -14.86 6.08
C GLU A 14 5.25 -15.45 5.54
N PRO A 15 5.25 -16.05 4.33
CA PRO A 15 6.38 -16.26 3.40
C PRO A 15 6.57 -15.16 2.32
N TYR A 16 5.89 -14.01 2.43
CA TYR A 16 5.80 -13.01 1.36
C TYR A 16 6.45 -11.67 1.70
N TRP A 17 6.78 -10.92 0.66
CA TRP A 17 7.01 -9.49 0.77
C TRP A 17 5.70 -8.74 0.60
N VAL A 18 5.40 -7.82 1.52
CA VAL A 18 4.15 -7.07 1.54
C VAL A 18 4.46 -5.62 1.22
N GLY A 19 3.85 -5.11 0.16
CA GLY A 19 3.71 -3.68 -0.08
C GLY A 19 2.39 -3.20 0.50
N GLU A 20 2.44 -2.42 1.56
CA GLU A 20 1.29 -1.82 2.21
C GLU A 20 1.20 -0.34 1.86
N TYR A 21 0.17 0.03 1.11
CA TYR A 21 -0.17 1.41 0.84
C TYR A 21 -1.27 1.85 1.80
N LYS A 22 -0.93 2.78 2.69
CA LYS A 22 -1.82 3.34 3.71
C LYS A 22 -2.07 4.80 3.38
N ARG A 23 -3.34 5.21 3.30
CA ARG A 23 -3.72 6.61 3.23
C ARG A 23 -4.62 6.96 4.40
N ILE A 24 -4.33 8.09 5.03
CA ILE A 24 -5.03 8.58 6.21
C ILE A 24 -5.74 9.87 5.81
N SER A 25 -7.03 9.89 6.06
CA SER A 25 -7.89 11.07 6.03
C SER A 25 -8.57 11.19 7.39
N GLU A 26 -9.07 12.37 7.74
CA GLU A 26 -9.52 12.77 9.08
C GLU A 26 -10.20 11.69 9.95
N GLU A 27 -11.06 10.85 9.37
CA GLU A 27 -11.80 9.80 10.10
C GLU A 27 -11.64 8.41 9.46
N LYS A 28 -10.77 8.28 8.45
CA LYS A 28 -10.68 7.05 7.65
C LYS A 28 -9.24 6.74 7.32
N ILE A 29 -8.86 5.54 7.70
CA ILE A 29 -7.62 4.91 7.28
C ILE A 29 -7.98 3.90 6.19
N GLU A 30 -7.42 4.08 5.01
CA GLU A 30 -7.58 3.14 3.91
C GLU A 30 -6.25 2.46 3.62
N THR A 31 -6.28 1.14 3.60
CA THR A 31 -5.08 0.33 3.43
C THR A 31 -5.27 -0.66 2.29
N SER A 32 -4.28 -0.76 1.42
CA SER A 32 -4.19 -1.78 0.38
C SER A 32 -2.89 -2.55 0.53
N LYS A 33 -2.98 -3.89 0.59
CA LYS A 33 -1.82 -4.78 0.68
C LYS A 33 -1.62 -5.53 -0.63
N VAL A 34 -0.38 -5.58 -1.07
CA VAL A 34 0.08 -6.31 -2.26
C VAL A 34 1.14 -7.29 -1.80
N PHE A 35 1.05 -8.54 -2.25
CA PHE A 35 2.02 -9.57 -1.93
C PHE A 35 2.96 -9.80 -3.12
N PHE A 36 4.25 -9.93 -2.81
CA PHE A 36 5.32 -10.25 -3.75
C PHE A 36 6.02 -11.52 -3.26
N ASP A 37 6.39 -12.40 -4.20
CA ASP A 37 7.07 -13.67 -3.88
C ASP A 37 8.54 -13.50 -3.51
N TYR A 38 9.14 -12.37 -3.91
CA TYR A 38 10.54 -12.04 -3.71
C TYR A 38 10.68 -10.59 -3.25
N GLU A 39 11.84 -10.25 -2.70
CA GLU A 39 12.16 -8.87 -2.28
C GLU A 39 12.08 -7.95 -3.50
N PRO A 40 11.09 -7.02 -3.55
CA PRO A 40 10.88 -6.23 -4.74
C PRO A 40 11.84 -5.05 -4.75
N LEU A 41 12.44 -4.77 -5.91
CA LEU A 41 13.20 -3.55 -6.11
C LEU A 41 12.27 -2.33 -6.13
N ILE A 42 12.75 -1.17 -5.69
CA ILE A 42 11.96 0.07 -5.59
C ILE A 42 11.19 0.38 -6.89
N HIS A 43 11.84 0.21 -8.05
CA HIS A 43 11.20 0.46 -9.34
C HIS A 43 10.10 -0.55 -9.69
N GLN A 44 10.21 -1.81 -9.22
CA GLN A 44 9.18 -2.83 -9.43
C GLN A 44 7.93 -2.51 -8.62
N VAL A 45 8.12 -2.09 -7.37
CA VAL A 45 7.03 -1.62 -6.51
C VAL A 45 6.33 -0.44 -7.18
N TYR A 46 7.06 0.61 -7.55
CA TYR A 46 6.49 1.79 -8.20
C TYR A 46 5.72 1.44 -9.48
N ASN A 47 6.30 0.63 -10.37
CA ASN A 47 5.66 0.19 -11.60
C ASN A 47 4.40 -0.65 -11.35
N TYR A 48 4.39 -1.48 -10.30
CA TYR A 48 3.22 -2.27 -9.94
C TYR A 48 2.05 -1.36 -9.57
N TYR A 49 2.28 -0.39 -8.67
CA TYR A 49 1.25 0.54 -8.23
C TYR A 49 0.75 1.40 -9.38
N LEU A 50 1.65 1.89 -10.25
CA LEU A 50 1.25 2.70 -11.41
C LEU A 50 0.36 1.91 -12.38
N LYS A 51 0.69 0.65 -12.66
CA LYS A 51 -0.09 -0.20 -13.60
C LYS A 51 -1.38 -0.75 -13.01
N ASN A 52 -1.44 -0.94 -11.69
CA ASN A 52 -2.55 -1.60 -11.02
C ASN A 52 -3.36 -0.66 -10.12
N TRP A 53 -3.16 0.67 -10.22
CA TRP A 53 -3.80 1.65 -9.33
C TRP A 53 -5.31 1.47 -9.21
N ASN A 54 -5.98 1.29 -10.35
CA ASN A 54 -7.44 1.10 -10.42
C ASN A 54 -7.92 -0.28 -9.95
N LYS A 55 -6.99 -1.20 -9.66
CA LYS A 55 -7.27 -2.58 -9.22
C LYS A 55 -6.89 -2.81 -7.75
N LEU A 56 -6.38 -1.79 -7.06
CA LEU A 56 -6.03 -1.89 -5.65
C LEU A 56 -7.31 -2.04 -4.83
N ASN A 57 -7.34 -3.07 -3.99
CA ASN A 57 -8.45 -3.30 -3.07
C ASN A 57 -8.13 -2.59 -1.75
N PHE A 58 -8.88 -1.54 -1.48
CA PHE A 58 -8.77 -0.78 -0.24
C PHE A 58 -9.70 -1.37 0.81
N THR A 59 -9.14 -1.60 1.98
CA THR A 59 -9.91 -1.89 3.19
C THR A 59 -9.94 -0.62 4.03
N ILE A 60 -11.14 -0.24 4.47
CA ILE A 60 -11.34 0.90 5.37
C ILE A 60 -11.25 0.38 6.80
N SER A 61 -10.43 1.02 7.60
CA SER A 61 -10.44 0.93 9.06
C SER A 61 -10.75 2.32 9.63
N TYR A 62 -11.58 2.34 10.66
CA TYR A 62 -11.81 3.52 11.48
C TYR A 62 -10.77 3.53 12.60
N GLU A 63 -10.30 4.72 12.97
CA GLU A 63 -9.39 4.92 14.10
C GLU A 63 -10.12 4.74 15.44
#